data_AF-A0A938MDX3-F1
#
_entry.id   AF-A0A938MDX3-F1
#
_cell.length_a   1.000
_cell.length_b   1.000
_cell.length_c   1.000
_cell.angle_alpha   90.00
_cell.angle_beta   90.00
_cell.angle_gamma   90.00
#
_symmetry.space_group_name_H-M   'P 1'
#
loop_
_entity.id
_entity.type
_entity.pdbx_description
1 polymer ?
#
loop_
_entity_poly.entity_id
_entity_poly.type
_entity_poly.pdbx_seq_one_letter_code
_entity_poly.pdbx_strand_id
1 'polypeptide(L)'
;QTGELMKCWNLDVGFARGEPALWVANLPVRIRAMVRTGNALFVAGPPDVCDPSDPTAALEGRKGGWLLAFSVSDGKELTRCQLDSAPVFDGLAAAHGRLYLATTDGKVLCLAGEKR
;
A
#
# COMPACT_ATOMS: atom_id res chain seq x y z
N GLN A 1 19.68 8.64 0.70
CA GLN A 1 20.34 8.46 -0.60
C GLN A 1 19.59 9.32 -1.60
N THR A 2 20.20 10.42 -2.01
CA THR A 2 19.64 11.37 -2.98
C THR A 2 20.51 11.23 -4.23
N GLY A 3 20.01 10.55 -5.25
CA GLY A 3 20.76 10.26 -6.46
C GLY A 3 20.12 9.14 -7.29
N GLU A 4 19.58 9.53 -8.45
CA GLU A 4 19.50 8.72 -9.67
C GLU A 4 18.98 7.26 -9.56
N LEU A 5 17.86 7.02 -8.88
CA LEU A 5 17.15 5.72 -8.95
C LEU A 5 16.51 5.42 -10.33
N MET A 6 16.60 6.36 -11.29
CA MET A 6 15.91 6.26 -12.59
C MET A 6 16.67 5.41 -13.63
N LYS A 7 17.97 5.16 -13.47
CA LYS A 7 18.77 4.44 -14.49
C LYS A 7 18.78 2.92 -14.36
N CYS A 8 18.26 2.35 -13.28
CA CYS A 8 18.35 0.90 -13.03
C CYS A 8 17.28 0.04 -13.70
N TRP A 9 16.42 0.60 -14.56
CA TRP A 9 15.33 -0.16 -15.20
C TRP A 9 15.20 0.14 -16.70
N ASN A 10 16.25 -0.17 -17.48
CA ASN A 10 16.05 -0.44 -18.92
C ASN A 10 15.42 -1.83 -19.06
N LEU A 11 14.09 -1.89 -18.95
CA LEU A 11 13.30 -3.05 -19.34
C LEU A 11 12.58 -2.70 -20.65
N ASP A 12 13.27 -2.85 -21.79
CA ASP A 12 12.70 -2.81 -23.14
C ASP A 12 11.79 -4.04 -23.45
N VAL A 13 11.31 -4.72 -22.41
CA VAL A 13 10.41 -5.88 -22.48
C VAL A 13 9.25 -5.64 -21.52
N GLY A 14 8.13 -5.13 -22.05
CA GLY A 14 6.79 -5.13 -21.45
C GLY A 14 6.65 -4.60 -20.01
N PHE A 15 5.82 -3.58 -19.83
CA PHE A 15 5.48 -2.96 -18.52
C PHE A 15 6.47 -1.92 -17.95
N ALA A 16 7.40 -1.38 -18.74
CA ALA A 16 8.13 -0.18 -18.34
C ALA A 16 7.29 1.09 -18.59
N ARG A 17 7.29 2.04 -17.64
CA ARG A 17 6.63 3.35 -17.84
C ARG A 17 7.37 4.13 -18.93
N GLY A 18 6.62 4.70 -19.88
CA GLY A 18 7.18 5.58 -20.91
C GLY A 18 7.63 6.95 -20.38
N GLU A 19 7.12 7.35 -19.21
CA GLU A 19 7.49 8.59 -18.52
C GLU A 19 7.98 8.29 -17.09
N PRO A 20 8.85 9.14 -16.53
CA PRO A 20 9.24 9.04 -15.13
C PRO A 20 8.04 9.03 -14.17
N ALA A 21 8.20 8.38 -13.01
CA ALA A 21 7.17 8.44 -11.98
C ALA A 21 7.01 9.88 -11.47
N LEU A 22 5.75 10.32 -11.25
CA LEU A 22 5.47 11.62 -10.62
C LEU A 22 6.15 11.75 -9.26
N TRP A 23 6.17 10.66 -8.50
CA TRP A 23 6.86 10.54 -7.23
C TRP A 23 7.11 9.07 -6.90
N VAL A 24 8.04 8.83 -5.98
CA VAL A 24 8.38 7.52 -5.43
C VAL A 24 8.62 7.71 -3.94
N ALA A 25 8.10 6.79 -3.12
CA ALA A 25 8.28 6.80 -1.68
C ALA A 25 8.67 5.40 -1.17
N ASN A 26 9.60 5.35 -0.21
CA ASN A 26 9.87 4.15 0.55
C ASN A 26 8.92 4.11 1.74
N LEU A 27 8.19 3.00 1.90
CA LEU A 27 7.18 2.86 2.95
C LEU A 27 7.55 1.73 3.91
N PRO A 28 7.25 1.86 5.21
CA PRO A 28 7.47 0.81 6.20
C PRO A 28 6.41 -0.31 6.12
N VAL A 29 5.83 -0.52 4.93
CA VAL A 29 4.72 -1.43 4.68
C VAL A 29 4.96 -2.14 3.36
N ARG A 30 4.84 -3.46 3.37
CA ARG A 30 4.89 -4.27 2.17
C ARG A 30 3.55 -4.23 1.46
N ILE A 31 3.42 -3.38 0.45
CA ILE A 31 2.17 -3.18 -0.28
C ILE A 31 1.71 -4.51 -0.90
N ARG A 32 0.51 -4.96 -0.55
CA ARG A 32 -0.17 -6.11 -1.17
C ARG A 32 -1.43 -5.74 -1.94
N ALA A 33 -2.07 -4.65 -1.56
CA ALA A 33 -3.27 -4.15 -2.22
C ALA A 33 -3.17 -2.62 -2.36
N MET A 34 -3.59 -2.08 -3.49
CA MET A 34 -3.49 -0.66 -3.82
C MET A 34 -4.69 -0.22 -4.64
N VAL A 35 -5.24 0.96 -4.35
CA VAL A 35 -6.31 1.56 -5.15
C VAL A 35 -6.12 3.06 -5.24
N ARG A 36 -6.27 3.63 -6.45
CA ARG A 36 -6.28 5.07 -6.69
C ARG A 36 -7.71 5.58 -6.76
N THR A 37 -8.01 6.62 -5.99
CA THR A 37 -9.25 7.39 -6.12
C THR A 37 -8.96 8.77 -6.73
N GLY A 38 -9.98 9.60 -6.91
CA GLY A 38 -9.79 10.98 -7.39
C GLY A 38 -9.00 11.87 -6.44
N ASN A 39 -9.01 11.58 -5.13
CA ASN A 39 -8.42 12.41 -4.09
C ASN A 39 -7.18 11.80 -3.40
N ALA A 40 -7.02 10.48 -3.40
CA ALA A 40 -5.92 9.82 -2.71
C ALA A 40 -5.51 8.50 -3.38
N LEU A 41 -4.26 8.08 -3.15
CA LEU A 41 -3.81 6.71 -3.38
C LEU A 41 -3.85 5.97 -2.04
N PHE A 42 -4.62 4.90 -1.97
CA PHE A 42 -4.67 4.03 -0.80
C PHE A 42 -3.83 2.78 -1.04
N VAL A 43 -3.05 2.40 -0.04
CA VAL A 43 -2.23 1.18 -0.07
C VAL A 43 -2.42 0.43 1.24
N ALA A 44 -2.42 -0.89 1.16
CA ALA A 44 -2.52 -1.76 2.32
C ALA A 44 -1.48 -2.87 2.27
N GLY A 45 -0.96 -3.24 3.44
CA GLY A 45 0.00 -4.33 3.56
C GLY A 45 0.40 -4.65 5.00
N PRO A 46 1.05 -5.79 5.26
CA PRO A 46 1.73 -6.03 6.52
C PRO A 46 2.91 -5.06 6.72
N PRO A 47 3.33 -4.83 7.97
CA PRO A 47 4.51 -4.01 8.26
C PRO A 47 5.77 -4.60 7.61
N ASP A 48 6.65 -3.77 7.08
CA ASP A 48 7.93 -4.20 6.52
C ASP A 48 8.99 -4.32 7.62
N VAL A 49 8.79 -5.28 8.53
CA VAL A 49 9.67 -5.57 9.66
C VAL A 49 10.16 -7.00 9.58
N CYS A 50 11.48 -7.19 9.68
CA CYS A 50 12.10 -8.51 9.80
C CYS A 50 12.56 -8.70 11.25
N ASP A 51 11.78 -9.46 12.02
CA ASP A 51 12.12 -9.82 13.40
C ASP A 51 13.11 -11.01 13.37
N PRO A 52 14.31 -10.92 13.96
CA PRO A 52 15.26 -12.04 13.96
C PRO A 52 14.73 -13.32 14.62
N SER A 53 13.79 -13.20 15.55
CA SER A 53 13.18 -14.34 16.26
C SER A 53 12.09 -15.04 15.44
N ASP A 54 11.44 -14.31 14.55
CA ASP A 54 10.44 -14.84 13.61
C ASP A 54 10.46 -14.03 12.31
N PRO A 55 11.42 -14.31 11.40
CA PRO A 55 11.62 -13.53 10.18
C PRO A 55 10.42 -13.57 9.23
N THR A 56 9.57 -14.60 9.36
CA THR A 56 8.42 -14.85 8.49
C THR A 56 7.12 -14.20 8.96
N ALA A 57 7.01 -13.79 10.22
CA ALA A 57 5.75 -13.32 10.80
C ALA A 57 5.10 -12.16 10.01
N ALA A 58 5.89 -11.18 9.58
CA ALA A 58 5.38 -10.06 8.79
C ALA A 58 4.96 -10.50 7.38
N LEU A 59 5.75 -11.38 6.74
CA LEU A 59 5.47 -11.90 5.40
C LEU A 59 4.17 -12.69 5.35
N GLU A 60 3.92 -13.48 6.38
CA GLU A 60 2.70 -14.28 6.55
C GLU A 60 1.49 -13.46 7.02
N GLY A 61 1.68 -12.17 7.29
CA GLY A 61 0.61 -11.28 7.76
C GLY A 61 0.23 -11.48 9.23
N ARG A 62 1.02 -12.22 10.01
CA ARG A 62 0.78 -12.49 11.45
C ARG A 62 0.98 -11.25 12.33
N LYS A 63 1.54 -10.17 11.79
CA LYS A 63 1.70 -8.86 12.48
C LYS A 63 0.57 -7.87 12.14
N GLY A 64 -0.55 -8.37 11.60
CA GLY A 64 -1.67 -7.54 11.15
C GLY A 64 -1.35 -6.79 9.86
N GLY A 65 -1.94 -5.61 9.70
CA GLY A 65 -1.71 -4.77 8.54
C GLY A 65 -1.80 -3.28 8.83
N TRP A 66 -1.46 -2.50 7.82
CA TRP A 66 -1.67 -1.07 7.78
C TRP A 66 -2.41 -0.72 6.50
N LEU A 67 -3.30 0.26 6.57
CA LEU A 67 -3.86 0.97 5.44
C LEU A 67 -3.41 2.42 5.51
N LEU A 68 -2.74 2.88 4.45
CA LEU A 68 -2.19 4.23 4.33
C LEU A 68 -2.88 4.93 3.16
N ALA A 69 -3.01 6.25 3.28
CA ALA A 69 -3.53 7.13 2.23
C ALA A 69 -2.48 8.17 1.88
N PHE A 70 -2.27 8.41 0.59
CA PHE A 70 -1.32 9.37 0.06
C PHE A 70 -1.99 10.35 -0.88
N SER A 71 -1.48 11.57 -0.91
CA SER A 71 -1.85 12.55 -1.93
C SER A 71 -1.38 12.09 -3.30
N VAL A 72 -2.27 12.18 -4.29
CA VAL A 72 -1.99 11.70 -5.66
C VAL A 72 -0.93 12.57 -6.35
N SER A 73 -0.86 13.87 -6.03
CA SER A 73 0.02 14.81 -6.72
C SER A 73 1.47 14.74 -6.26
N ASP A 74 1.71 14.52 -4.97
CA ASP A 74 3.05 14.65 -4.35
C ASP A 74 3.49 13.44 -3.52
N GLY A 75 2.64 12.44 -3.35
CA GLY A 75 2.96 11.24 -2.56
C GLY A 75 3.04 11.49 -1.06
N LYS A 76 2.55 12.63 -0.55
CA LYS A 76 2.53 12.92 0.90
C LYS A 76 1.52 12.03 1.62
N GLU A 77 1.93 11.42 2.73
CA GLU A 77 1.02 10.66 3.60
C GLU A 77 -0.06 11.59 4.18
N LEU A 78 -1.32 11.22 3.98
CA LEU A 78 -2.49 11.94 4.47
C LEU A 78 -3.02 11.33 5.77
N THR A 79 -3.09 10.00 5.82
CA THR A 79 -3.54 9.26 7.00
C THR A 79 -3.05 7.82 6.95
N ARG A 80 -3.07 7.16 8.11
CA ARG A 80 -2.81 5.73 8.28
C ARG A 80 -3.72 5.15 9.34
N CYS A 81 -4.12 3.90 9.17
CA CYS A 81 -4.85 3.14 10.16
C CYS A 81 -4.32 1.72 10.27
N GLN A 82 -4.37 1.18 11.49
CA GLN A 82 -3.95 -0.17 11.78
C GLN A 82 -5.10 -1.14 11.46
N LEU A 83 -4.74 -2.30 10.92
CA LEU A 83 -5.65 -3.40 10.61
C LEU A 83 -5.29 -4.59 11.50
N ASP A 84 -6.31 -5.24 12.06
CA ASP A 84 -6.12 -6.45 12.88
C ASP A 84 -5.52 -7.61 12.07
N SER A 85 -5.82 -7.66 10.77
CA SER A 85 -5.38 -8.70 9.84
C SER A 85 -4.78 -8.07 8.58
N ALA A 86 -3.80 -8.77 7.99
CA ALA A 86 -3.18 -8.33 6.75
C ALA A 86 -4.19 -8.38 5.58
N PRO A 87 -4.04 -7.50 4.57
CA PRO A 87 -4.86 -7.59 3.37
C PRO A 87 -4.49 -8.82 2.52
N VAL A 88 -5.48 -9.37 1.81
CA VAL A 88 -5.21 -10.31 0.71
C VAL A 88 -4.55 -9.57 -0.47
N PHE A 89 -3.91 -10.32 -1.36
CA PHE A 89 -3.30 -9.75 -2.56
C PHE A 89 -4.38 -9.13 -3.46
N ASP A 90 -4.17 -7.89 -3.89
CA ASP A 90 -5.09 -7.12 -4.74
C ASP A 90 -6.53 -7.00 -4.18
N GLY A 91 -6.68 -7.11 -2.86
CA GLY A 91 -7.97 -7.16 -2.18
C GLY A 91 -8.60 -5.82 -1.82
N LEU A 92 -8.17 -4.70 -2.41
CA LEU A 92 -8.60 -3.35 -2.03
C LEU A 92 -9.35 -2.68 -3.18
N ALA A 93 -10.58 -2.25 -2.92
CA ALA A 93 -11.42 -1.53 -3.87
C ALA A 93 -11.98 -0.24 -3.25
N ALA A 94 -12.34 0.71 -4.10
CA ALA A 94 -12.99 1.95 -3.70
C ALA A 94 -14.31 2.12 -4.47
N ALA A 95 -15.41 2.30 -3.76
CA ALA A 95 -16.73 2.54 -4.36
C ALA A 95 -17.62 3.35 -3.41
N HIS A 96 -18.48 4.21 -3.96
CA HIS A 96 -19.46 5.01 -3.20
C HIS A 96 -18.87 5.74 -1.98
N GLY A 97 -17.67 6.33 -2.13
CA GLY A 97 -17.01 7.09 -1.06
C GLY A 97 -16.47 6.25 0.09
N ARG A 98 -16.31 4.94 -0.10
CA ARG A 98 -15.81 3.97 0.89
C ARG A 98 -14.73 3.09 0.29
N LEU A 99 -13.93 2.49 1.17
CA LEU A 99 -12.97 1.45 0.82
C LEU A 99 -13.49 0.10 1.27
N TYR A 100 -13.33 -0.89 0.41
CA TYR A 100 -13.64 -2.29 0.67
C TYR A 100 -12.34 -3.08 0.65
N LEU A 101 -12.01 -3.72 1.76
CA LEU A 101 -10.75 -4.45 1.91
C LEU A 101 -11.01 -5.87 2.36
N ALA A 102 -10.58 -6.84 1.56
CA ALA A 102 -10.54 -8.25 1.94
C ALA A 102 -9.26 -8.55 2.75
N THR A 103 -9.41 -9.22 3.89
CA THR A 103 -8.32 -9.55 4.83
C THR A 103 -8.09 -11.06 4.92
N THR A 104 -6.88 -11.47 5.32
CA THR A 104 -6.48 -12.88 5.36
C THR A 104 -7.21 -13.71 6.42
N ASP A 105 -7.87 -13.06 7.39
CA ASP A 105 -8.76 -13.69 8.37
C ASP A 105 -10.18 -13.97 7.82
N GLY A 106 -10.40 -13.79 6.51
CA GLY A 106 -11.65 -14.13 5.83
C GLY A 106 -12.74 -13.06 5.93
N LYS A 107 -12.41 -11.84 6.37
CA LYS A 107 -13.36 -10.73 6.47
C LYS A 107 -13.25 -9.79 5.27
N VAL A 108 -14.33 -9.04 5.05
CA VAL A 108 -14.36 -7.86 4.18
C VAL A 108 -14.71 -6.65 5.03
N LEU A 109 -13.76 -5.71 5.12
CA LEU A 109 -13.90 -4.48 5.86
C LEU A 109 -14.49 -3.40 4.95
N CYS A 110 -15.45 -2.63 5.46
CA CYS A 110 -15.97 -1.43 4.81
C CYS A 110 -15.54 -0.21 5.61
N LEU A 111 -14.59 0.55 5.07
CA LEU A 111 -13.95 1.67 5.74
C LEU A 111 -14.45 3.00 5.16
N ALA A 112 -14.72 3.96 6.03
CA ALA A 112 -15.09 5.32 5.67
C ALA A 112 -14.13 6.32 6.32
N GLY A 113 -13.86 7.42 5.62
CA GLY A 113 -13.15 8.54 6.23
C GLY A 113 -14.02 9.22 7.29
N GLU A 114 -13.40 9.80 8.30
CA GLU A 114 -14.09 10.68 9.25
C GLU A 114 -14.65 11.89 8.50
N LYS A 115 -15.92 12.23 8.80
CA LYS A 115 -16.50 13.49 8.33
C LYS A 115 -15.85 14.61 9.12
N ARG A 116 -15.20 15.53 8.41
CA ARG A 116 -14.74 16.80 8.98
C ARG A 116 -15.90 17.77 9.14
#